data_AF-A0A067R029-F1
#
_entry.id   AF-A0A067R029-F1
#
_cell.length_a   1.000
_cell.length_b   1.000
_cell.length_c   1.000
_cell.angle_alpha   90.00
_cell.angle_beta   90.00
_cell.angle_gamma   90.00
#
_symmetry.space_group_name_H-M   'P 1'
#
loop_
_entity.id
_entity.type
_entity.pdbx_description
1 polymer ?
#
loop_
_entity_poly.entity_id
_entity_poly.type
_entity_poly.pdbx_seq_one_letter_code
_entity_poly.pdbx_strand_id
1 'polypeptide(L)'
;MATLPLRHGCDDHWTWNRRDRSHEVRLYGPELRVAHFHPDWSCGTAGVRGTRVLNNGRYYWELCISQRIFGTSMMFGIGTRRARLHVDLFRNLLGEDEHGWGLSHKGLLWHSGRWTHYTKPFRENEATTVGVLFDGIAGTLTYYKDGTCLGVAFKGLNEVREPLYPIICSTAAKTEMTLALMKRDFVNLQDRCRAVILKQVRSQSQLDKLALPQRIKAYLSEPLADTIQPFQPVNTYVNSV
;
A
#
# COMPACT_ATOMS: atom_id res chain seq x y z
N MET A 1 2.59 -18.87 14.75
CA MET A 1 2.04 -18.12 13.60
C MET A 1 2.62 -16.71 13.66
N ALA A 2 3.22 -16.22 12.57
CA ALA A 2 3.70 -14.84 12.50
C ALA A 2 2.51 -13.88 12.62
N THR A 3 2.62 -12.87 13.48
CA THR A 3 1.56 -11.88 13.69
C THR A 3 1.55 -10.88 12.56
N LEU A 4 0.39 -10.75 11.89
CA LEU A 4 0.17 -9.76 10.84
C LEU A 4 0.48 -8.34 11.36
N PRO A 5 1.31 -7.54 10.65
CA PRO A 5 1.53 -6.15 11.03
C PRO A 5 0.23 -5.37 11.08
N LEU A 6 0.11 -4.50 12.08
CA LEU A 6 -1.10 -3.69 12.30
C LEU A 6 -2.40 -4.53 12.39
N ARG A 7 -2.34 -5.75 12.95
CA ARG A 7 -3.52 -6.63 13.15
C ARG A 7 -4.70 -5.97 13.87
N HIS A 8 -4.42 -4.97 14.71
CA HIS A 8 -5.42 -4.20 15.44
C HIS A 8 -5.74 -2.85 14.81
N GLY A 9 -5.16 -2.53 13.66
CA GLY A 9 -5.41 -1.29 12.92
C GLY A 9 -6.70 -1.34 12.10
N CYS A 10 -6.90 -0.31 11.29
CA CYS A 10 -7.99 -0.20 10.35
C CYS A 10 -7.64 -0.81 9.00
N ASP A 11 -8.66 -1.23 8.25
CA ASP A 11 -8.51 -1.42 6.81
C ASP A 11 -8.14 -0.10 6.16
N ASP A 12 -7.26 -0.20 5.18
CA ASP A 12 -6.89 0.92 4.34
C ASP A 12 -7.30 0.64 2.89
N HIS A 13 -7.66 1.70 2.16
CA HIS A 13 -8.17 1.58 0.80
C HIS A 13 -7.55 2.64 -0.09
N TRP A 14 -6.61 2.20 -0.92
CA TRP A 14 -5.99 3.00 -1.96
C TRP A 14 -5.69 2.12 -3.18
N THR A 15 -5.24 2.78 -4.25
CA THR A 15 -5.19 2.21 -5.61
C THR A 15 -3.90 2.61 -6.31
N TRP A 16 -3.55 1.94 -7.41
CA TRP A 16 -2.51 2.46 -8.29
C TRP A 16 -3.00 3.71 -9.02
N ASN A 17 -2.12 4.70 -9.15
CA ASN A 17 -2.49 5.99 -9.74
C ASN A 17 -2.46 5.92 -11.27
N ARG A 18 -3.63 6.12 -11.90
CA ARG A 18 -3.77 6.11 -13.38
C ARG A 18 -2.89 7.12 -14.11
N ARG A 19 -2.59 8.25 -13.45
CA ARG A 19 -1.86 9.39 -14.03
C ARG A 19 -0.37 9.37 -13.69
N ASP A 20 0.07 8.46 -12.82
CA ASP A 20 1.42 8.46 -12.25
C ASP A 20 2.03 7.07 -12.37
N ARG A 21 2.29 6.73 -13.63
CA ARG A 21 2.76 5.43 -14.09
C ARG A 21 3.50 5.57 -15.41
N SER A 22 4.35 4.60 -15.71
CA SER A 22 4.84 4.37 -17.06
C SER A 22 3.69 4.04 -18.02
N HIS A 23 3.84 4.45 -19.29
CA HIS A 23 2.92 4.06 -20.35
C HIS A 23 2.89 2.54 -20.58
N GLU A 24 3.98 1.86 -20.24
CA GLU A 24 4.15 0.39 -20.26
C GLU A 24 3.44 -0.35 -19.10
N VAL A 25 2.68 0.35 -18.24
CA VAL A 25 1.91 -0.28 -17.15
C VAL A 25 0.42 -0.13 -17.41
N ARG A 26 -0.29 -1.22 -17.66
CA ARG A 26 -1.76 -1.23 -17.72
C ARG A 26 -2.33 -1.50 -16.33
N LEU A 27 -3.28 -0.67 -15.89
CA LEU A 27 -3.97 -0.84 -14.61
C LEU A 27 -5.38 -1.36 -14.83
N TYR A 28 -5.79 -2.38 -14.07
CA TYR A 28 -7.15 -2.94 -14.16
C TYR A 28 -7.58 -3.63 -12.85
N GLY A 29 -8.75 -4.27 -12.88
CA GLY A 29 -9.35 -4.95 -11.74
C GLY A 29 -10.13 -3.99 -10.83
N PRO A 30 -10.75 -4.51 -9.76
CA PRO A 30 -11.49 -3.70 -8.80
C PRO A 30 -10.59 -2.59 -8.25
N GLU A 31 -11.07 -1.34 -8.31
CA GLU A 31 -10.33 -0.19 -7.80
C GLU A 31 -8.90 -0.09 -8.37
N LEU A 32 -8.63 -0.57 -9.60
CA LEU A 32 -7.31 -0.45 -10.26
C LEU A 32 -6.13 -1.04 -9.45
N ARG A 33 -6.41 -2.12 -8.72
CA ARG A 33 -5.41 -2.72 -7.83
C ARG A 33 -4.43 -3.65 -8.52
N VAL A 34 -4.66 -4.00 -9.79
CA VAL A 34 -3.77 -4.84 -10.58
C VAL A 34 -2.92 -3.97 -11.51
N ALA A 35 -1.60 -4.07 -11.38
CA ALA A 35 -0.64 -3.47 -12.29
C ALA A 35 -0.02 -4.54 -13.20
N HIS A 36 -0.25 -4.42 -14.50
CA HIS A 36 0.28 -5.31 -15.53
C HIS A 36 1.35 -4.59 -16.34
N PHE A 37 2.60 -5.03 -16.14
CA PHE A 37 3.79 -4.46 -16.74
C PHE A 37 4.07 -5.10 -18.08
N HIS A 38 4.41 -4.27 -19.08
CA HIS A 38 4.87 -4.68 -20.40
C HIS A 38 3.94 -5.75 -21.01
N PRO A 39 2.67 -5.40 -21.30
CA PRO A 39 1.65 -6.37 -21.73
C PRO A 39 1.97 -7.04 -23.07
N ASP A 40 2.74 -6.38 -23.92
CA ASP A 40 3.11 -6.87 -25.26
C ASP A 40 4.53 -7.44 -25.27
N TRP A 41 5.54 -6.59 -25.13
CA TRP A 41 6.96 -6.95 -24.97
C TRP A 41 7.64 -6.00 -23.97
N SER A 42 8.83 -6.38 -23.49
CA SER A 42 9.61 -5.52 -22.59
C SER A 42 10.65 -4.70 -23.36
N CYS A 43 10.67 -3.40 -23.11
CA CYS A 43 11.57 -2.42 -23.73
C CYS A 43 12.41 -1.62 -22.70
N GLY A 44 12.30 -1.95 -21.42
CA GLY A 44 12.98 -1.19 -20.37
C GLY A 44 12.47 -1.52 -18.98
N THR A 45 12.47 -0.52 -18.11
CA THR A 45 11.93 -0.61 -16.75
C THR A 45 10.74 0.31 -16.62
N ALA A 46 9.61 -0.26 -16.21
CA ALA A 46 8.36 0.46 -15.99
C ALA A 46 7.98 0.44 -14.51
N GLY A 47 7.36 1.51 -14.03
CA GLY A 47 6.94 1.71 -12.66
C GLY A 47 5.57 2.36 -12.53
N VAL A 48 4.95 2.20 -11.37
CA VAL A 48 3.69 2.86 -11.01
C VAL A 48 3.70 3.26 -9.53
N ARG A 49 3.10 4.42 -9.24
CA ARG A 49 2.94 4.96 -7.90
C ARG A 49 1.54 4.72 -7.35
N GLY A 50 1.45 4.46 -6.04
CA GLY A 50 0.19 4.38 -5.31
C GLY A 50 -0.43 5.75 -5.03
N THR A 51 -1.74 5.78 -4.76
CA THR A 51 -2.46 7.02 -4.40
C THR A 51 -2.34 7.41 -2.93
N ARG A 52 -1.82 6.53 -2.06
CA ARG A 52 -1.66 6.77 -0.62
C ARG A 52 -0.39 7.57 -0.32
N VAL A 53 -0.54 8.70 0.37
CA VAL A 53 0.55 9.40 1.06
C VAL A 53 0.82 8.70 2.39
N LEU A 54 2.09 8.45 2.71
CA LEU A 54 2.50 7.63 3.85
C LEU A 54 3.01 8.43 5.06
N ASN A 55 3.47 9.67 4.89
CA ASN A 55 4.15 10.41 5.97
C ASN A 55 3.27 10.52 7.22
N ASN A 56 3.93 10.52 8.39
CA ASN A 56 3.32 10.67 9.73
C ASN A 56 2.34 9.55 10.13
N GLY A 57 2.21 8.48 9.36
CA GLY A 57 1.37 7.32 9.71
C GLY A 57 2.14 6.00 9.70
N ARG A 58 1.42 4.94 10.08
CA ARG A 58 1.89 3.55 9.93
C ARG A 58 0.97 2.81 8.99
N TYR A 59 1.57 2.19 7.99
CA TYR A 59 0.85 1.53 6.91
C TYR A 59 1.47 0.16 6.65
N TYR A 60 0.62 -0.81 6.39
CA TYR A 60 1.02 -2.13 5.92
C TYR A 60 0.24 -2.46 4.66
N TRP A 61 0.91 -2.90 3.61
CA TRP A 61 0.24 -3.42 2.43
C TRP A 61 0.93 -4.65 1.88
N GLU A 62 0.15 -5.50 1.20
CA GLU A 62 0.64 -6.70 0.55
C GLU A 62 0.53 -6.57 -0.97
N LEU A 63 1.58 -7.03 -1.63
CA LEU A 63 1.68 -7.19 -3.07
C LEU A 63 1.68 -8.68 -3.37
N CYS A 64 0.63 -9.16 -4.02
CA CYS A 64 0.61 -10.50 -4.58
C CYS A 64 1.24 -10.44 -5.96
N ILE A 65 2.38 -11.09 -6.12
CA ILE A 65 3.09 -11.20 -7.39
C ILE A 65 2.70 -12.52 -8.02
N SER A 66 2.29 -12.48 -9.29
CA SER A 66 1.97 -13.71 -10.03
C SER A 66 3.21 -14.61 -10.13
N GLN A 67 3.03 -15.86 -10.57
CA GLN A 67 4.14 -16.82 -10.68
C GLN A 67 5.32 -16.29 -11.50
N ARG A 68 5.13 -15.30 -12.36
CA ARG A 68 6.14 -14.72 -13.23
C ARG A 68 7.13 -13.76 -12.51
N ILE A 69 7.81 -14.24 -11.48
CA ILE A 69 8.97 -13.55 -10.88
C ILE A 69 10.21 -13.94 -11.69
N PHE A 70 10.73 -13.03 -12.51
CA PHE A 70 11.93 -13.24 -13.32
C PHE A 70 12.47 -11.90 -13.86
N GLY A 71 13.53 -11.97 -14.66
CA GLY A 71 14.05 -10.85 -15.43
C GLY A 71 15.10 -10.03 -14.70
N THR A 72 15.45 -8.88 -15.27
CA THR A 72 16.57 -8.07 -14.78
C THR A 72 16.25 -7.40 -13.44
N SER A 73 15.04 -6.86 -13.31
CA SER A 73 14.61 -6.05 -12.18
C SER A 73 13.10 -6.18 -11.94
N MET A 74 12.75 -6.45 -10.68
CA MET A 74 11.40 -6.29 -10.13
C MET A 74 11.60 -5.71 -8.74
N MET A 75 10.93 -4.60 -8.43
CA MET A 75 11.21 -3.81 -7.25
C MET A 75 9.94 -3.41 -6.50
N PHE A 76 10.06 -3.34 -5.18
CA PHE A 76 8.97 -3.01 -4.26
C PHE A 76 9.48 -2.00 -3.24
N GLY A 77 8.73 -0.93 -3.00
CA GLY A 77 9.11 0.00 -1.95
C GLY A 77 8.34 1.30 -1.99
N ILE A 78 9.03 2.40 -1.71
CA ILE A 78 8.44 3.73 -1.61
C ILE A 78 9.31 4.77 -2.32
N GLY A 79 8.72 5.90 -2.68
CA GLY A 79 9.48 7.04 -3.19
C GLY A 79 8.69 8.33 -3.14
N THR A 80 9.38 9.44 -3.40
CA THR A 80 8.76 10.77 -3.52
C THR A 80 8.09 10.93 -4.88
N ARG A 81 7.48 12.09 -5.13
CA ARG A 81 6.93 12.41 -6.46
C ARG A 81 7.98 12.48 -7.57
N ARG A 82 9.24 12.68 -7.19
CA ARG A 82 10.38 12.85 -8.11
C ARG A 82 10.99 11.52 -8.55
N ALA A 83 10.71 10.43 -7.84
CA ALA A 83 11.15 9.10 -8.25
C ALA A 83 10.67 8.83 -9.68
N ARG A 84 11.61 8.50 -10.57
CA ARG A 84 11.33 8.14 -11.96
C ARG A 84 10.36 6.96 -11.98
N LEU A 85 9.61 6.80 -13.07
CA LEU A 85 8.71 5.65 -13.26
C LEU A 85 8.92 4.94 -14.59
N HIS A 86 9.82 5.41 -15.44
CA HIS A 86 10.06 4.83 -16.76
C HIS A 86 11.50 5.08 -17.23
N VAL A 87 12.12 4.09 -17.86
CA VAL A 87 13.36 4.23 -18.63
C VAL A 87 13.48 3.10 -19.64
N ASP A 88 13.93 3.41 -20.86
CA ASP A 88 14.22 2.41 -21.92
C ASP A 88 15.56 1.68 -21.68
N LEU A 89 15.78 1.26 -20.42
CA LEU A 89 16.94 0.51 -19.97
C LEU A 89 16.49 -0.54 -18.94
N PHE A 90 17.10 -1.72 -18.99
CA PHE A 90 16.84 -2.80 -18.04
C PHE A 90 17.67 -2.59 -16.76
N ARG A 91 17.13 -1.85 -15.77
CA ARG A 91 17.86 -1.55 -14.52
C ARG A 91 16.96 -1.47 -13.29
N ASN A 92 17.57 -1.41 -12.11
CA ASN A 92 16.85 -1.07 -10.88
C ASN A 92 16.57 0.43 -10.89
N LEU A 93 15.29 0.80 -10.96
CA LEU A 93 14.87 2.19 -11.04
C LEU A 93 14.52 2.76 -9.66
N LEU A 94 13.91 1.96 -8.78
CA LEU A 94 13.55 2.42 -7.44
C LEU A 94 14.79 2.46 -6.52
N GLY A 95 15.23 3.66 -6.18
CA GLY A 95 16.47 3.87 -5.41
C GLY A 95 17.71 4.06 -6.27
N GLU A 96 17.54 4.30 -7.58
CA GLU A 96 18.62 4.76 -8.46
C GLU A 96 19.18 6.14 -8.04
N ASP A 97 18.35 6.93 -7.36
CA ASP A 97 18.63 8.24 -6.79
C ASP A 97 18.11 8.33 -5.34
N GLU A 98 18.20 9.50 -4.72
CA GLU A 98 17.73 9.77 -3.36
C GLU A 98 16.20 9.78 -3.21
N HIS A 99 15.44 9.71 -4.30
CA HIS A 99 13.99 9.84 -4.29
C HIS A 99 13.26 8.50 -4.14
N GLY A 100 13.97 7.38 -4.10
CA GLY A 100 13.41 6.04 -3.95
C GLY A 100 14.13 5.17 -2.92
N TRP A 101 13.37 4.25 -2.32
CA TRP A 101 13.85 3.19 -1.43
C TRP A 101 13.20 1.89 -1.88
N GLY A 102 13.98 0.95 -2.40
CA GLY A 102 13.45 -0.24 -3.05
C GLY A 102 14.15 -1.54 -2.64
N LEU A 103 13.36 -2.60 -2.50
CA LEU A 103 13.85 -3.98 -2.46
C LEU A 103 13.68 -4.59 -3.85
N SER A 104 14.77 -5.14 -4.40
CA SER A 104 14.69 -5.95 -5.62
C SER A 104 14.35 -7.41 -5.30
N HIS A 105 13.71 -8.11 -6.24
CA HIS A 105 13.47 -9.56 -6.13
C HIS A 105 14.77 -10.38 -6.00
N LYS A 106 15.93 -9.80 -6.31
CA LYS A 106 17.26 -10.40 -6.08
C LYS A 106 17.74 -10.30 -4.62
N GLY A 107 16.91 -9.77 -3.72
CA GLY A 107 17.21 -9.66 -2.29
C GLY A 107 18.14 -8.49 -1.93
N LEU A 108 18.22 -7.48 -2.81
CA LEU A 108 19.07 -6.30 -2.63
C LEU A 108 18.22 -5.07 -2.30
N LEU A 109 18.65 -4.27 -1.33
CA LEU A 109 18.10 -2.95 -1.07
C LEU A 109 18.82 -1.92 -1.93
N TRP A 110 18.08 -0.93 -2.42
CA TRP A 110 18.56 0.15 -3.28
C TRP A 110 18.07 1.50 -2.76
N HIS A 111 19.01 2.44 -2.64
CA HIS A 111 18.74 3.83 -2.31
C HIS A 111 19.97 4.69 -2.65
N SER A 112 19.76 5.90 -3.20
CA SER A 112 20.83 6.85 -3.54
C SER A 112 21.92 6.22 -4.43
N GLY A 113 21.52 5.39 -5.40
CA GLY A 113 22.43 4.71 -6.33
C GLY A 113 23.31 3.62 -5.70
N ARG A 114 23.12 3.32 -4.41
CA ARG A 114 23.88 2.30 -3.66
C ARG A 114 22.98 1.11 -3.35
N TRP A 115 23.61 -0.05 -3.18
CA TRP A 115 22.91 -1.27 -2.83
C TRP A 115 23.57 -2.05 -1.70
N THR A 116 22.76 -2.85 -0.99
CA THR A 116 23.22 -3.77 0.06
C THR A 116 22.44 -5.08 0.01
N HIS A 117 23.07 -6.18 0.42
CA HIS A 117 22.37 -7.46 0.62
C HIS A 117 21.45 -7.39 1.83
N TYR A 118 20.24 -7.93 1.68
CA TYR A 118 19.23 -7.90 2.74
C TYR A 118 18.53 -9.24 2.96
N THR A 119 18.20 -9.95 1.88
CA THR A 119 17.58 -11.27 1.98
C THR A 119 18.07 -12.17 0.85
N LYS A 120 17.73 -13.46 0.91
CA LYS A 120 17.94 -14.36 -0.22
C LYS A 120 17.08 -13.92 -1.42
N PRO A 121 17.57 -14.09 -2.65
CA PRO A 121 16.75 -13.86 -3.84
C PRO A 121 15.42 -14.60 -3.76
N PHE A 122 14.39 -14.00 -4.33
CA PHE A 122 13.09 -14.63 -4.46
C PHE A 122 13.20 -15.75 -5.48
N ARG A 123 12.45 -16.83 -5.27
CA ARG A 123 12.46 -17.95 -6.20
C ARG A 123 11.80 -17.53 -7.51
N GLU A 124 12.47 -17.81 -8.61
CA GLU A 124 11.91 -17.55 -9.92
C GLU A 124 10.74 -18.47 -10.20
N ASN A 125 9.77 -17.98 -10.98
CA ASN A 125 8.59 -18.74 -11.39
C ASN A 125 7.67 -19.22 -10.23
N GLU A 126 7.83 -18.67 -9.01
CA GLU A 126 7.02 -18.98 -7.84
C GLU A 126 6.21 -17.76 -7.41
N ALA A 127 4.90 -17.92 -7.19
CA ALA A 127 4.07 -16.84 -6.67
C ALA A 127 4.56 -16.42 -5.28
N THR A 128 4.70 -15.12 -5.05
CA THR A 128 5.22 -14.60 -3.79
C THR A 128 4.35 -13.45 -3.31
N THR A 129 4.09 -13.40 -2.01
CA THR A 129 3.47 -12.24 -1.35
C THR A 129 4.55 -11.40 -0.70
N VAL A 130 4.65 -10.14 -1.11
CA VAL A 130 5.53 -9.15 -0.48
C VAL A 130 4.70 -8.23 0.40
N GLY A 131 4.90 -8.33 1.72
CA GLY A 131 4.36 -7.36 2.66
C GLY A 131 5.33 -6.20 2.87
N VAL A 132 4.80 -4.98 3.00
CA VAL A 132 5.58 -3.78 3.23
C VAL A 132 4.97 -3.03 4.42
N LEU A 133 5.75 -2.88 5.49
CA LEU A 133 5.40 -2.09 6.67
C LEU A 133 6.20 -0.80 6.66
N PHE A 134 5.51 0.32 6.49
CA PHE A 134 6.05 1.66 6.68
C PHE A 134 5.64 2.18 8.06
N ASP A 135 6.62 2.56 8.87
CA ASP A 135 6.41 3.28 10.13
C ASP A 135 6.99 4.69 9.98
N GLY A 136 6.13 5.66 9.67
CA GLY A 136 6.52 7.06 9.51
C GLY A 136 6.88 7.77 10.81
N ILE A 137 6.55 7.19 11.97
CA ILE A 137 6.88 7.74 13.29
C ILE A 137 8.30 7.30 13.67
N ALA A 138 8.59 6.00 13.54
CA ALA A 138 9.93 5.46 13.78
C ALA A 138 10.89 5.71 12.60
N GLY A 139 10.35 6.10 11.43
CA GLY A 139 11.12 6.34 10.22
C GLY A 139 11.65 5.07 9.57
N THR A 140 10.94 3.95 9.63
CA THR A 140 11.42 2.65 9.15
C THR A 140 10.57 2.06 8.03
N LEU A 141 11.21 1.34 7.12
CA LEU A 141 10.56 0.47 6.13
C LEU A 141 11.02 -0.98 6.36
N THR A 142 10.08 -1.89 6.49
CA THR A 142 10.29 -3.30 6.82
C THR A 142 9.56 -4.16 5.78
N TYR A 143 10.24 -5.17 5.25
CA TYR A 143 9.66 -6.09 4.26
C TYR A 143 9.32 -7.44 4.88
N TYR A 144 8.29 -8.07 4.32
CA TYR A 144 7.85 -9.41 4.62
C TYR A 144 7.81 -10.21 3.32
N LYS A 145 8.21 -11.48 3.36
CA LYS A 145 8.07 -12.43 2.27
C LYS A 145 7.26 -13.62 2.75
N ASP A 146 6.11 -13.87 2.12
CA ASP A 146 5.21 -14.98 2.42
C ASP A 146 4.87 -15.04 3.93
N GLY A 147 4.53 -13.88 4.50
CA GLY A 147 4.22 -13.71 5.93
C GLY A 147 5.43 -13.69 6.88
N THR A 148 6.64 -13.94 6.40
CA THR A 148 7.87 -13.91 7.21
C THR A 148 8.51 -12.53 7.20
N CYS A 149 8.71 -11.93 8.37
CA CYS A 149 9.42 -10.66 8.53
C CYS A 149 10.90 -10.83 8.14
N LEU A 150 11.41 -9.94 7.28
CA LEU A 150 12.80 -9.95 6.82
C LEU A 150 13.69 -8.97 7.61
N GLY A 151 13.12 -8.20 8.55
CA GLY A 151 13.81 -7.18 9.32
C GLY A 151 13.55 -5.75 8.81
N VAL A 152 14.23 -4.77 9.41
CA VAL A 152 14.16 -3.37 8.96
C VAL A 152 15.11 -3.19 7.80
N ALA A 153 14.59 -2.73 6.66
CA ALA A 153 15.37 -2.47 5.45
C ALA A 153 15.93 -1.04 5.40
N PHE A 154 15.10 -0.06 5.73
CA PHE A 154 15.49 1.35 5.69
C PHE A 154 15.12 2.06 6.99
N LYS A 155 15.90 3.10 7.33
CA LYS A 155 15.73 3.97 8.50
C LYS A 155 15.83 5.45 8.08
N GLY A 156 15.43 6.38 8.94
CA GLY A 156 15.51 7.82 8.70
C GLY A 156 14.38 8.38 7.82
N LEU A 157 13.34 7.58 7.52
CA LEU A 157 12.25 7.99 6.62
C LEU A 157 11.34 9.06 7.23
N ASN A 158 11.41 9.28 8.54
CA ASN A 158 10.73 10.35 9.26
C ASN A 158 11.34 11.73 8.96
N GLU A 159 12.57 11.79 8.43
CA GLU A 159 13.24 13.04 8.06
C GLU A 159 12.81 13.54 6.67
N VAL A 160 12.21 12.67 5.85
CA VAL A 160 11.73 13.01 4.51
C VAL A 160 10.45 13.83 4.62
N ARG A 161 10.55 15.13 4.28
CA ARG A 161 9.43 16.07 4.31
C ARG A 161 8.53 15.97 3.08
N GLU A 162 9.07 15.52 1.95
CA GLU A 162 8.26 15.31 0.75
C GLU A 162 7.28 14.14 0.94
N PRO A 163 6.09 14.19 0.32
CA PRO A 163 5.16 13.08 0.35
C PRO A 163 5.79 11.78 -0.21
N LEU A 164 5.74 10.72 0.59
CA LEU A 164 6.17 9.37 0.25
C LEU A 164 4.97 8.53 -0.18
N TYR A 165 5.18 7.73 -1.21
CA TYR A 165 4.16 6.89 -1.83
C TYR A 165 4.68 5.47 -2.05
N PRO A 166 3.81 4.45 -1.98
CA PRO A 166 4.14 3.12 -2.47
C PRO A 166 4.52 3.15 -3.95
N ILE A 167 5.60 2.47 -4.34
CA ILE A 167 6.04 2.33 -5.72
C ILE A 167 6.43 0.88 -5.99
N ILE A 168 6.06 0.40 -7.17
CA ILE A 168 6.53 -0.88 -7.72
C ILE A 168 7.12 -0.66 -9.11
N CYS A 169 8.13 -1.44 -9.48
CA CYS A 169 8.75 -1.41 -10.80
C CYS A 169 9.02 -2.83 -11.33
N SER A 170 9.02 -3.01 -12.64
CA SER A 170 9.33 -4.27 -13.30
C SER A 170 9.96 -4.03 -14.67
N THR A 171 10.92 -4.87 -15.03
CA THR A 171 11.41 -5.07 -16.41
C THR A 171 10.77 -6.28 -17.08
N ALA A 172 10.05 -7.12 -16.33
CA ALA A 172 9.59 -8.40 -16.82
C ALA A 172 8.28 -8.26 -17.60
N ALA A 173 8.27 -8.77 -18.84
CA ALA A 173 7.09 -8.77 -19.69
C ALA A 173 5.95 -9.59 -19.09
N LYS A 174 4.73 -9.10 -19.26
CA LYS A 174 3.49 -9.79 -18.87
C LYS A 174 3.47 -10.17 -17.38
N THR A 175 4.04 -9.31 -16.54
CA THR A 175 4.06 -9.50 -15.08
C THR A 175 2.98 -8.70 -14.40
N GLU A 176 2.35 -9.30 -13.39
CA GLU A 176 1.25 -8.71 -12.66
C GLU A 176 1.57 -8.64 -11.18
N MET A 177 1.32 -7.46 -10.61
CA MET A 177 1.43 -7.20 -9.18
C MET A 177 0.11 -6.61 -8.70
N THR A 178 -0.50 -7.28 -7.72
CA THR A 178 -1.83 -6.92 -7.22
C THR A 178 -1.76 -6.41 -5.79
N LEU A 179 -2.34 -5.24 -5.54
CA LEU A 179 -2.57 -4.75 -4.18
C LEU A 179 -3.65 -5.60 -3.51
N ALA A 180 -3.26 -6.25 -2.42
CA ALA A 180 -4.11 -7.13 -1.65
C ALA A 180 -4.49 -6.48 -0.31
N LEU A 181 -4.04 -7.07 0.80
CA LEU A 181 -4.30 -6.58 2.14
C LEU A 181 -3.68 -5.19 2.32
N MET A 182 -4.44 -4.27 2.89
CA MET A 182 -3.99 -2.91 3.22
C MET A 182 -4.52 -2.54 4.60
N LYS A 183 -3.61 -2.13 5.48
CA LYS A 183 -3.88 -1.75 6.85
C LYS A 183 -3.20 -0.43 7.16
N ARG A 184 -3.81 0.34 8.07
CA ARG A 184 -3.22 1.53 8.67
C ARG A 184 -3.45 1.55 10.16
N ASP A 185 -2.58 2.23 10.89
CA ASP A 185 -2.81 2.48 12.30
C ASP A 185 -3.85 3.59 12.51
N PHE A 186 -4.37 3.68 13.72
CA PHE A 186 -5.25 4.77 14.12
C PHE A 186 -4.46 6.07 14.27
N VAL A 187 -5.11 7.20 13.98
CA VAL A 187 -4.50 8.52 14.12
C VAL A 187 -4.17 8.80 15.59
N ASN A 188 -5.05 8.39 16.50
CA ASN A 188 -4.90 8.59 17.94
C ASN A 188 -5.63 7.49 18.73
N LEU A 189 -5.43 7.48 20.06
CA LEU A 189 -6.05 6.52 20.97
C LEU A 189 -7.58 6.67 21.03
N GLN A 190 -8.10 7.90 20.91
CA GLN A 190 -9.54 8.15 20.97
C GLN A 190 -10.27 7.46 19.81
N ASP A 191 -9.76 7.62 18.58
CA ASP A 191 -10.30 6.97 17.38
C ASP A 191 -10.20 5.45 17.48
N ARG A 192 -9.10 4.94 18.05
CA ARG A 192 -8.92 3.50 18.31
C ARG A 192 -9.96 2.99 19.30
N CYS A 193 -10.13 3.66 20.44
CA CYS A 193 -11.12 3.30 21.45
C CYS A 193 -12.52 3.33 20.85
N ARG A 194 -12.87 4.39 20.11
CA ARG A 194 -14.16 4.52 19.41
C ARG A 194 -14.41 3.32 18.50
N ALA A 195 -13.47 2.99 17.62
CA ALA A 195 -13.63 1.88 16.68
C ALA A 195 -13.76 0.52 17.37
N VAL A 196 -13.02 0.29 18.46
CA VAL A 196 -13.13 -0.95 19.25
C VAL A 196 -14.48 -1.06 19.93
N ILE A 197 -14.98 0.03 20.53
CA ILE A 197 -16.30 0.08 21.17
C ILE A 197 -17.41 -0.18 20.15
N LEU A 198 -17.36 0.46 18.98
CA LEU A 198 -18.38 0.33 17.92
C LEU A 198 -18.41 -1.06 17.26
N LYS A 199 -17.34 -1.85 17.35
CA LYS A 199 -17.39 -3.27 16.93
C LYS A 199 -18.28 -4.12 17.85
N GLN A 200 -18.38 -3.74 19.12
CA GLN A 200 -19.16 -4.44 20.15
C GLN A 200 -20.57 -3.84 20.33
N VAL A 201 -20.70 -2.53 20.14
CA VAL A 201 -21.94 -1.76 20.30
C VAL A 201 -22.49 -1.43 18.92
N ARG A 202 -23.52 -2.16 18.49
CA ARG A 202 -24.11 -2.07 17.14
C ARG A 202 -25.46 -1.34 17.10
N SER A 203 -26.01 -0.96 18.25
CA SER A 203 -27.28 -0.24 18.33
C SER A 203 -27.25 0.85 19.40
N GLN A 204 -28.10 1.86 19.23
CA GLN A 204 -28.30 2.91 20.23
C GLN A 204 -28.71 2.32 21.59
N SER A 205 -29.56 1.29 21.60
CA SER A 205 -30.01 0.63 22.84
C SER A 205 -28.87 -0.05 23.61
N GLN A 206 -27.84 -0.58 22.93
CA GLN A 206 -26.65 -1.12 23.58
C GLN A 206 -25.77 -0.01 24.14
N LEU A 207 -25.66 1.11 23.41
CA LEU A 207 -24.89 2.29 23.83
C LEU A 207 -25.52 2.94 25.07
N ASP A 208 -26.84 2.99 25.14
CA ASP A 208 -27.57 3.59 26.26
C ASP A 208 -27.39 2.81 27.57
N LYS A 209 -27.18 1.48 27.49
CA LYS A 209 -26.85 0.62 28.63
C LYS A 209 -25.47 0.86 29.20
N LEU A 210 -24.57 1.51 28.45
CA LEU A 210 -23.26 1.87 28.98
C LEU A 210 -23.42 3.05 29.95
N ALA A 211 -22.78 2.96 31.12
CA ALA A 211 -22.71 4.03 32.11
C ALA A 211 -21.71 5.13 31.69
N LEU A 212 -21.88 5.66 30.48
CA LEU A 212 -21.02 6.70 29.90
C LEU A 212 -21.69 8.09 29.97
N PRO A 213 -20.90 9.16 30.16
CA PRO A 213 -21.38 10.53 30.05
C PRO A 213 -22.07 10.82 28.70
N GLN A 214 -23.09 11.67 28.69
CA GLN A 214 -23.88 11.97 27.50
C GLN A 214 -23.04 12.46 26.31
N ARG A 215 -22.00 13.25 26.56
CA ARG A 215 -21.06 13.69 25.52
C ARG A 215 -20.34 12.53 24.83
N ILE A 216 -19.97 11.50 25.58
CA ILE A 216 -19.31 10.30 25.04
C ILE A 216 -20.33 9.44 24.29
N LYS A 217 -21.57 9.30 24.81
CA LYS A 217 -22.65 8.62 24.09
C LYS A 217 -22.94 9.30 22.75
N ALA A 218 -23.09 10.63 22.73
CA ALA A 218 -23.31 11.39 21.51
C ALA A 218 -22.16 11.19 20.49
N TYR A 219 -20.91 11.29 20.95
CA TYR A 219 -19.74 11.01 20.11
C TYR A 219 -19.73 9.57 19.56
N LEU A 220 -20.11 8.57 20.36
CA LEU A 220 -20.17 7.18 19.89
C LEU A 220 -21.37 6.92 18.97
N SER A 221 -22.49 7.65 19.09
CA SER A 221 -23.70 7.40 18.29
C SER A 221 -23.64 7.91 16.85
N GLU A 222 -22.78 8.89 16.53
CA GLU A 222 -22.72 9.48 15.17
C GLU A 222 -22.65 8.41 14.05
N PRO A 223 -21.77 7.39 14.11
CA PRO A 223 -21.65 6.41 13.03
C PRO A 223 -22.77 5.37 13.03
N LEU A 224 -23.52 5.24 14.13
CA LEU A 224 -24.66 4.33 14.23
C LEU A 224 -25.88 4.90 13.50
N ALA A 225 -26.00 6.23 13.43
CA ALA A 225 -27.07 6.93 12.70
C ALA A 225 -26.98 6.73 11.18
N ASP A 226 -25.76 6.65 10.64
CA ASP A 226 -25.50 6.47 9.20
C ASP A 226 -25.69 5.02 8.70
N THR A 227 -25.97 4.07 9.58
CA THR A 227 -26.20 2.66 9.19
C THR A 227 -27.59 2.42 8.56
N ILE A 228 -28.39 3.46 8.36
CA ILE A 228 -29.70 3.39 7.69
C ILE A 228 -29.74 4.40 6.53
N GLN A 229 -28.94 4.17 5.49
CA GLN A 229 -29.37 4.28 4.09
C GLN A 229 -28.23 3.86 3.15
N PRO A 230 -28.42 2.86 2.27
CA PRO A 230 -27.51 2.69 1.15
C PRO A 230 -27.52 3.96 0.31
N PHE A 231 -26.33 4.45 -0.06
CA PHE A 231 -26.14 5.59 -0.95
C PHE A 231 -26.94 5.36 -2.24
N GLN A 232 -28.06 6.08 -2.41
CA GLN A 232 -28.80 6.09 -3.65
C GLN A 232 -28.17 7.12 -4.59
N PRO A 233 -27.75 6.74 -5.80
CA PRO A 233 -27.29 7.71 -6.78
C PRO A 233 -28.44 8.65 -7.13
N VAL A 234 -28.26 9.95 -6.90
CA VAL A 234 -29.14 10.97 -7.46
C VAL A 234 -28.77 11.13 -8.92
N ASN A 235 -29.51 10.47 -9.83
CA ASN A 235 -30.03 11.07 -11.07
C ASN A 235 -30.67 10.05 -12.03
N THR A 236 -31.99 10.06 -12.01
CA THR A 236 -32.93 9.65 -13.06
C THR A 236 -34.20 10.45 -12.74
N TYR A 237 -34.82 11.32 -13.54
CA TYR A 237 -34.85 11.63 -14.97
C TYR A 237 -35.38 13.07 -15.13
N VAL A 238 -35.06 13.76 -16.24
CA VAL A 238 -36.00 14.67 -16.95
C VAL A 238 -35.70 14.52 -18.44
N ASN A 239 -36.37 13.58 -19.10
CA ASN A 239 -37.44 13.75 -20.10
C ASN A 239 -36.96 13.99 -21.54
N SER A 240 -37.35 13.01 -22.35
CA SER A 240 -37.63 13.04 -23.79
C SER A 240 -38.21 14.36 -24.31
N VAL A 241 -37.57 14.89 -25.36
CA VAL A 241 -38.16 15.11 -26.69
C VAL A 241 -37.10 14.73 -27.72
#